data_AF-A0A163LZV3-F1
#
_entry.id   AF-A0A163LZV3-F1
#
_cell.length_a   1.000
_cell.length_b   1.000
_cell.length_c   1.000
_cell.angle_alpha   90.00
_cell.angle_beta   90.00
_cell.angle_gamma   90.00
#
_symmetry.space_group_name_H-M   'P 1'
#
loop_
_entity.id
_entity.type
_entity.pdbx_description
1 polymer ?
#
loop_
_entity_poly.entity_id
_entity_poly.type
_entity_poly.pdbx_seq_one_letter_code
_entity_poly.pdbx_strand_id
1 'polypeptide(L)'
;MPETVPQEEKPILLKMLNLRMRLSVLKRDRTTHLDIHQLEPLRQETADLIQELTNVRHGVLIDEKQQANRCDDLLDEVCQMISLCFLSLGKIRESPAVYSQVASISHCFERLDEFGIYAEEFLEPYANMLKDIKNVLTIDEKNETLTKPVMQILWHKFRQCETIYKRLLDTIHEVSPELYQMKLASIENLRKDGKFLDARGDIPEGQALCVNTLEECYQLMEELRQTDDEDDV
;
A
#
# COMPACT_ATOMS: atom_id res chain seq x y z
N MET A 1 7.76 5.67 20.76
CA MET A 1 7.77 5.19 22.17
C MET A 1 7.60 3.68 22.12
N PRO A 2 8.16 2.85 23.02
CA PRO A 2 7.85 1.43 22.99
C PRO A 2 6.39 1.27 23.40
N GLU A 3 5.53 0.95 22.45
CA GLU A 3 4.11 0.67 22.70
C GLU A 3 4.00 -0.45 23.73
N THR A 4 3.26 -0.17 24.80
CA THR A 4 3.19 -1.03 25.97
C THR A 4 2.48 -2.33 25.63
N VAL A 5 3.23 -3.42 25.54
CA VAL A 5 2.67 -4.76 25.31
C VAL A 5 1.98 -5.25 26.59
N PRO A 6 0.70 -5.69 26.52
CA PRO A 6 0.00 -6.29 27.65
C PRO A 6 0.78 -7.45 28.25
N GLN A 7 0.72 -7.64 29.58
CA GLN A 7 1.48 -8.69 30.27
C GLN A 7 1.16 -10.09 29.72
N GLU A 8 -0.08 -10.31 29.28
CA GLU A 8 -0.57 -11.55 28.72
C GLU A 8 0.02 -11.85 27.33
N GLU A 9 0.40 -10.83 26.57
CA GLU A 9 0.98 -10.96 25.21
C GLU A 9 2.51 -11.09 25.24
N LYS A 10 3.18 -10.70 26.32
CA LYS A 10 4.65 -10.81 26.47
C LYS A 10 5.25 -12.20 26.19
N PRO A 11 4.68 -13.31 26.67
CA PRO A 11 5.23 -14.63 26.35
C PRO A 11 5.15 -14.92 24.84
N ILE A 12 4.07 -14.48 24.18
CA ILE A 12 3.89 -14.62 22.73
C ILE A 12 4.91 -13.77 21.99
N LEU A 13 5.12 -12.51 22.43
CA LEU A 13 6.14 -11.61 21.88
C LEU A 13 7.54 -12.27 21.86
N LEU A 14 7.94 -12.91 22.97
CA LEU A 14 9.25 -13.57 23.06
C LEU A 14 9.37 -14.74 22.08
N LYS A 15 8.31 -15.55 21.93
CA LYS A 15 8.27 -16.63 20.94
C LYS A 15 8.38 -16.08 19.52
N MET A 16 7.61 -15.03 19.19
CA MET A 16 7.66 -14.36 17.88
C MET A 16 9.02 -13.75 17.58
N LEU A 17 9.71 -13.18 18.57
CA LEU A 17 11.07 -12.65 18.40
C LEU A 17 12.06 -13.77 18.05
N ASN A 18 11.95 -14.92 18.71
CA ASN A 18 12.77 -16.09 18.39
C ASN A 18 12.52 -16.58 16.97
N LEU A 19 11.24 -16.69 16.59
CA LEU A 19 10.82 -17.08 15.25
C LEU A 19 11.34 -16.13 14.17
N ARG A 20 11.23 -14.82 14.38
CA ARG A 20 11.80 -13.78 13.49
C ARG A 20 13.31 -13.97 13.30
N MET A 21 14.06 -14.22 14.38
CA MET A 21 15.51 -14.45 14.27
C MET A 21 15.82 -15.68 13.41
N ARG A 22 15.09 -16.78 13.60
CA ARG A 22 15.25 -18.01 12.80
C ARG A 22 14.93 -17.77 11.32
N LEU A 23 13.83 -17.08 11.02
CA LEU A 23 13.47 -16.67 9.65
C LEU A 23 14.53 -15.75 9.03
N SER A 24 15.14 -14.88 9.82
CA SER A 24 16.18 -13.94 9.34
C SER A 24 17.45 -14.68 8.93
N VAL A 25 17.85 -15.67 9.73
CA VAL A 25 18.98 -16.56 9.41
C VAL A 25 18.67 -17.35 8.14
N LEU A 26 17.49 -17.96 8.04
CA LEU A 26 17.06 -18.73 6.87
C LEU A 26 17.06 -17.87 5.58
N LYS A 27 16.62 -16.61 5.67
CA LYS A 27 16.63 -15.65 4.54
C LYS A 27 18.04 -15.18 4.15
N ARG A 28 18.96 -15.07 5.11
CA ARG A 28 20.33 -14.58 4.88
C ARG A 28 21.26 -15.64 4.33
N ASP A 29 20.96 -16.91 4.56
CA ASP A 29 21.78 -18.01 4.06
C ASP A 29 21.60 -18.18 2.55
N ARG A 30 22.36 -17.41 1.77
CA ARG A 30 22.40 -17.47 0.31
C ARG A 30 23.16 -18.69 -0.21
N THR A 31 23.73 -19.51 0.67
CA THR A 31 24.59 -20.65 0.29
C THR A 31 23.81 -21.96 0.15
N THR A 32 22.66 -22.05 0.81
CA THR A 32 21.76 -23.20 0.75
C THR A 32 20.50 -22.78 -0.02
N HIS A 33 20.11 -23.52 -1.07
CA HIS A 33 18.82 -23.26 -1.72
C HIS A 33 17.72 -23.40 -0.68
N LEU A 34 16.89 -22.36 -0.54
CA LEU A 34 15.74 -22.37 0.35
C LEU A 34 14.87 -23.58 0.02
N ASP A 35 14.51 -24.37 1.03
CA ASP A 35 13.68 -25.57 0.87
C ASP A 35 12.34 -25.39 1.60
N ILE A 36 11.25 -25.82 0.96
CA ILE A 36 9.91 -25.79 1.53
C ILE A 36 9.81 -26.64 2.80
N HIS A 37 10.59 -27.73 2.91
CA HIS A 37 10.61 -28.58 4.10
C HIS A 37 11.15 -27.85 5.34
N GLN A 38 12.00 -26.84 5.16
CA GLN A 38 12.50 -26.01 6.25
C GLN A 38 11.56 -24.84 6.58
N LEU A 39 10.80 -24.37 5.59
CA LEU A 39 9.89 -23.24 5.74
C LEU A 39 8.54 -23.64 6.36
N GLU A 40 8.03 -24.82 6.00
CA GLU A 40 6.71 -25.29 6.43
C GLU A 40 6.56 -25.41 7.97
N PRO A 41 7.57 -25.89 8.73
CA PRO A 41 7.51 -25.87 10.18
C PRO A 41 7.42 -24.45 10.76
N LEU A 42 8.13 -23.48 10.16
CA LEU A 42 8.07 -22.07 10.59
C LEU A 42 6.72 -21.44 10.27
N ARG A 43 6.11 -21.82 9.14
CA ARG A 43 4.73 -21.42 8.79
C ARG A 43 3.73 -21.94 9.81
N GLN A 44 3.83 -23.21 10.18
CA GLN A 44 2.93 -23.81 11.17
C GLN A 44 3.11 -23.16 12.55
N GLU A 45 4.35 -22.97 13.00
CA GLU A 45 4.66 -22.28 14.26
C GLU A 45 4.08 -20.85 14.28
N THR A 46 4.12 -20.14 13.14
CA THR A 46 3.50 -18.82 13.00
C THR A 46 1.99 -18.88 13.15
N ALA A 47 1.33 -19.84 12.50
CA ALA A 47 -0.12 -20.02 12.60
C ALA A 47 -0.56 -20.35 14.02
N ASP A 48 0.23 -21.16 14.75
CA ASP A 48 -0.04 -21.52 16.14
C ASP A 48 0.09 -20.30 17.06
N LEU A 49 1.13 -19.48 16.89
CA LEU A 49 1.32 -18.24 17.65
C LEU A 49 0.20 -17.22 17.38
N ILE A 50 -0.26 -17.11 16.13
CA ILE A 50 -1.41 -16.28 15.77
C ILE A 50 -2.68 -16.79 16.47
N GLN A 51 -2.88 -18.10 16.53
CA GLN A 51 -4.01 -18.69 17.24
C GLN A 51 -3.93 -18.44 18.76
N GLU A 52 -2.73 -18.57 19.37
CA GLU A 52 -2.49 -18.19 20.76
C GLU A 52 -2.84 -16.71 21.01
N LEU A 53 -2.38 -15.82 20.14
CA LEU A 53 -2.66 -14.38 20.25
C LEU A 53 -4.16 -14.07 20.11
N THR A 54 -4.84 -14.72 19.16
CA THR A 54 -6.29 -14.64 19.01
C THR A 54 -7.02 -15.00 20.30
N ASN A 55 -6.57 -16.06 20.97
CA ASN A 55 -7.21 -16.55 22.19
C ASN A 55 -7.01 -15.58 23.36
N VAL A 56 -5.81 -15.01 23.49
CA VAL A 56 -5.51 -13.96 24.50
C VAL A 56 -6.36 -12.72 24.25
N ARG A 57 -6.60 -12.36 22.98
CA ARG A 57 -7.46 -11.23 22.60
C ARG A 57 -8.95 -11.57 22.49
N HIS A 58 -9.40 -12.66 23.13
CA HIS A 58 -10.81 -13.07 23.18
C HIS A 58 -11.49 -13.22 21.81
N GLY A 59 -10.75 -13.64 20.78
CA GLY A 59 -11.30 -13.90 19.45
C GLY A 59 -11.18 -12.76 18.45
N VAL A 60 -10.75 -11.56 18.86
CA VAL A 60 -10.55 -10.41 17.97
C VAL A 60 -9.07 -10.10 17.87
N LEU A 61 -8.46 -10.47 16.75
CA LEU A 61 -7.03 -10.29 16.51
C LEU A 61 -6.68 -8.84 16.14
N ILE A 62 -7.53 -8.20 15.33
CA ILE A 62 -7.37 -6.83 14.87
C ILE A 62 -8.65 -6.08 15.21
N ASP A 63 -8.55 -5.13 16.14
CA ASP A 63 -9.63 -4.21 16.51
C ASP A 63 -9.20 -2.79 16.15
N GLU A 64 -9.97 -2.09 15.32
CA GLU A 64 -9.73 -0.69 14.93
C GLU A 64 -9.70 0.25 16.14
N LYS A 65 -10.27 -0.16 17.27
CA LYS A 65 -10.28 0.61 18.53
C LYS A 65 -9.07 0.32 19.42
N GLN A 66 -8.36 -0.78 19.21
CA GLN A 66 -7.13 -1.06 19.96
C GLN A 66 -5.95 -0.35 19.31
N GLN A 67 -5.15 0.29 20.15
CA GLN A 67 -3.89 0.87 19.70
C GLN A 67 -2.94 -0.28 19.36
N ALA A 68 -2.40 -0.27 18.14
CA ALA A 68 -1.40 -1.23 17.71
C ALA A 68 -0.25 -1.27 18.72
N ASN A 69 0.28 -2.47 18.92
CA ASN A 69 1.35 -2.70 19.86
C ASN A 69 2.52 -3.42 19.20
N ARG A 70 3.60 -3.60 19.97
CA ARG A 70 4.81 -4.25 19.46
C ARG A 70 4.62 -5.70 19.01
N CYS A 71 3.62 -6.43 19.53
CA CYS A 71 3.27 -7.76 19.04
C CYS A 71 2.69 -7.67 17.63
N ASP A 72 1.88 -6.66 17.33
CA ASP A 72 1.28 -6.45 16.00
C ASP A 72 2.33 -6.12 14.95
N ASP A 73 3.28 -5.23 15.26
CA ASP A 73 4.45 -4.94 14.42
C ASP A 73 5.21 -6.22 14.06
N LEU A 74 5.47 -7.04 15.07
CA LEU A 74 6.29 -8.23 14.93
C LEU A 74 5.54 -9.33 14.19
N LEU A 75 4.21 -9.40 14.37
CA LEU A 75 3.33 -10.27 13.60
C LEU A 75 3.39 -9.94 12.13
N ASP A 76 3.22 -8.66 11.78
CA ASP A 76 3.29 -8.18 10.41
C ASP A 76 4.66 -8.51 9.81
N GLU A 77 5.75 -8.23 10.53
CA GLU A 77 7.11 -8.53 10.07
C GLU A 77 7.33 -10.03 9.81
N VAL A 78 6.90 -10.91 10.73
CA VAL A 78 7.04 -12.37 10.57
C VAL A 78 6.22 -12.87 9.37
N CYS A 79 4.98 -12.41 9.20
CA CYS A 79 4.14 -12.76 8.06
C CYS A 79 4.76 -12.31 6.72
N GLN A 80 5.30 -11.08 6.66
CA GLN A 80 6.02 -10.59 5.48
C GLN A 80 7.28 -11.43 5.18
N MET A 81 8.05 -11.81 6.20
CA MET A 81 9.25 -12.64 6.01
C MET A 81 8.90 -14.01 5.42
N ILE A 82 7.86 -14.67 5.95
CA ILE A 82 7.38 -15.96 5.42
C ILE A 82 6.91 -15.79 3.98
N SER A 83 6.13 -14.74 3.71
CA SER A 83 5.66 -14.41 2.37
C SER A 83 6.79 -14.31 1.34
N LEU A 84 7.85 -13.57 1.70
CA LEU A 84 9.03 -13.41 0.85
C LEU A 84 9.79 -14.72 0.64
N CYS A 85 9.83 -15.60 1.65
CA CYS A 85 10.39 -16.94 1.51
C CYS A 85 9.58 -17.79 0.51
N PHE A 86 8.25 -17.77 0.56
CA PHE A 86 7.39 -18.45 -0.43
C PHE A 86 7.58 -17.88 -1.84
N LEU A 87 7.69 -16.56 -2.00
CA LEU A 87 8.03 -15.94 -3.29
C LEU A 87 9.38 -16.42 -3.82
N SER A 88 10.39 -16.54 -2.96
CA SER A 88 11.73 -17.01 -3.32
C SER A 88 11.74 -18.48 -3.78
N LEU A 89 10.76 -19.28 -3.35
CA LEU A 89 10.54 -20.66 -3.81
C LEU A 89 9.76 -20.75 -5.13
N GLY A 90 9.39 -19.62 -5.74
CA GLY A 90 8.57 -19.58 -6.97
C GLY A 90 7.08 -19.83 -6.73
N LYS A 91 6.63 -19.84 -5.47
CA LYS A 91 5.24 -20.11 -5.08
C LYS A 91 4.37 -18.85 -5.12
N ILE A 92 4.30 -18.22 -6.29
CA ILE A 92 3.72 -16.87 -6.47
C ILE A 92 2.17 -16.85 -6.31
N ARG A 93 1.50 -17.99 -6.51
CA ARG A 93 0.04 -18.11 -6.52
C ARG A 93 -0.57 -18.68 -5.24
N GLU A 94 0.13 -18.59 -4.11
CA GLU A 94 -0.37 -19.05 -2.80
C GLU A 94 -0.55 -17.84 -1.86
N SER A 95 -1.55 -17.90 -0.98
CA SER A 95 -1.85 -16.82 -0.01
C SER A 95 -0.66 -16.32 0.80
N PRO A 96 0.27 -17.17 1.27
CA PRO A 96 1.49 -16.68 1.92
C PRO A 96 2.26 -15.71 1.05
N ALA A 97 2.43 -15.97 -0.25
CA ALA A 97 3.18 -15.11 -1.18
C ALA A 97 2.46 -13.79 -1.50
N VAL A 98 1.15 -13.73 -1.29
CA VAL A 98 0.34 -12.54 -1.55
C VAL A 98 0.44 -11.52 -0.40
N TYR A 99 0.74 -11.96 0.83
CA TYR A 99 0.87 -11.07 1.98
C TYR A 99 1.87 -9.91 1.72
N SER A 100 3.09 -10.22 1.28
CA SER A 100 4.12 -9.22 0.99
C SER A 100 3.78 -8.36 -0.21
N GLN A 101 3.01 -8.88 -1.17
CA GLN A 101 2.48 -8.09 -2.28
C GLN A 101 1.50 -7.04 -1.75
N VAL A 102 0.53 -7.43 -0.92
CA VAL A 102 -0.42 -6.50 -0.29
C VAL A 102 0.30 -5.45 0.55
N ALA A 103 1.27 -5.85 1.38
CA ALA A 103 2.05 -4.93 2.19
C ALA A 103 2.85 -3.92 1.33
N SER A 104 3.47 -4.39 0.26
CA SER A 104 4.24 -3.53 -0.65
C SER A 104 3.35 -2.54 -1.39
N ILE A 105 2.20 -2.99 -1.90
CA ILE A 105 1.21 -2.12 -2.56
C ILE A 105 0.68 -1.09 -1.56
N SER A 106 0.37 -1.49 -0.33
CA SER A 106 -0.13 -0.59 0.71
C SER A 106 0.86 0.54 0.98
N HIS A 107 2.15 0.23 1.12
CA HIS A 107 3.17 1.26 1.27
C HIS A 107 3.32 2.16 0.04
N CYS A 108 3.19 1.62 -1.17
CA CYS A 108 3.15 2.46 -2.37
C CYS A 108 1.97 3.44 -2.31
N PHE A 109 0.79 2.96 -1.92
CA PHE A 109 -0.41 3.79 -1.81
C PHE A 109 -0.30 4.84 -0.71
N GLU A 110 0.21 4.48 0.47
CA GLU A 110 0.48 5.44 1.55
C GLU A 110 1.42 6.54 1.08
N ARG A 111 2.47 6.19 0.34
CA ARG A 111 3.37 7.20 -0.24
C ARG A 111 2.69 8.07 -1.29
N LEU A 112 1.86 7.50 -2.16
CA LEU A 112 1.10 8.28 -3.14
C LEU A 112 0.14 9.26 -2.44
N ASP A 113 -0.54 8.80 -1.39
CA ASP A 113 -1.41 9.60 -0.54
C ASP A 113 -0.65 10.76 0.13
N GLU A 114 0.54 10.49 0.67
CA GLU A 114 1.42 11.50 1.27
C GLU A 114 1.89 12.55 0.26
N PHE A 115 2.21 12.15 -0.97
CA PHE A 115 2.66 13.08 -2.01
C PHE A 115 1.51 13.88 -2.61
N GLY A 116 0.29 13.33 -2.65
CA GLY A 116 -0.92 13.99 -3.15
C GLY A 116 -0.92 14.35 -4.63
N ILE A 117 0.12 13.96 -5.40
CA ILE A 117 0.24 14.26 -6.83
C ILE A 117 0.55 12.97 -7.57
N TYR A 118 -0.45 12.46 -8.28
CA TYR A 118 -0.34 11.25 -9.10
C TYR A 118 -1.46 11.27 -10.16
N ALA A 119 -1.28 10.49 -11.22
CA ALA A 119 -2.24 10.34 -12.32
C ALA A 119 -2.94 8.98 -12.26
N GLU A 120 -4.16 8.90 -12.80
CA GLU A 120 -4.99 7.69 -12.79
C GLU A 120 -4.32 6.50 -13.49
N GLU A 121 -3.59 6.77 -14.58
CA GLU A 121 -2.80 5.78 -15.32
C GLU A 121 -1.77 5.03 -14.45
N PHE A 122 -1.30 5.62 -13.35
CA PHE A 122 -0.41 4.94 -12.41
C PHE A 122 -1.15 4.02 -11.44
N LEU A 123 -2.46 4.19 -11.27
CA LEU A 123 -3.30 3.36 -10.41
C LEU A 123 -3.88 2.14 -11.16
N GLU A 124 -4.09 2.25 -12.47
CA GLU A 124 -4.66 1.18 -13.30
C GLU A 124 -3.94 -0.19 -13.16
N PRO A 125 -2.59 -0.28 -13.15
CA PRO A 125 -1.89 -1.56 -12.96
C PRO A 125 -2.22 -2.22 -11.61
N TYR A 126 -2.44 -1.40 -10.58
CA TYR A 126 -2.77 -1.89 -9.24
C TYR A 126 -4.21 -2.40 -9.16
N ALA A 127 -5.14 -1.87 -9.96
CA ALA A 127 -6.51 -2.39 -10.04
C ALA A 127 -6.52 -3.88 -10.44
N ASN A 128 -5.74 -4.22 -11.48
CA ASN A 128 -5.58 -5.59 -11.95
C ASN A 128 -4.88 -6.46 -10.90
N MET A 129 -3.82 -5.94 -10.28
CA MET A 129 -3.09 -6.67 -9.22
C MET A 129 -3.97 -6.96 -8.00
N LEU A 130 -4.78 -6.00 -7.53
CA LEU A 130 -5.72 -6.19 -6.43
C LEU A 130 -6.79 -7.23 -6.78
N LYS A 131 -7.28 -7.24 -8.02
CA LYS A 131 -8.23 -8.25 -8.51
C LYS A 131 -7.61 -9.65 -8.47
N ASP A 132 -6.37 -9.80 -8.92
CA ASP A 132 -5.65 -11.08 -8.89
C ASP A 132 -5.41 -11.57 -7.46
N ILE A 133 -4.99 -10.68 -6.57
CA ILE A 133 -4.81 -10.95 -5.14
C ILE A 133 -6.14 -11.43 -4.53
N LYS A 134 -7.25 -10.74 -4.79
CA LYS A 134 -8.57 -11.10 -4.30
C LYS A 134 -9.00 -12.50 -4.75
N ASN A 135 -8.70 -12.85 -6.01
CA ASN A 135 -8.98 -14.17 -6.54
C ASN A 135 -8.20 -15.26 -5.80
N VAL A 136 -6.89 -15.05 -5.56
CA VAL A 136 -6.05 -15.99 -4.79
C VAL A 136 -6.60 -16.18 -3.37
N LEU A 137 -6.89 -15.10 -2.65
CA LEU A 137 -7.44 -15.17 -1.29
C LEU A 137 -8.77 -15.92 -1.24
N THR A 138 -9.66 -15.69 -2.21
CA THR A 138 -10.96 -16.36 -2.29
C THR A 138 -10.84 -17.86 -2.54
N ILE A 139 -9.88 -18.29 -3.36
CA ILE A 139 -9.63 -19.72 -3.65
C ILE A 139 -9.06 -20.41 -2.42
N ASP A 140 -8.08 -19.78 -1.77
CA ASP A 140 -7.39 -20.35 -0.61
C ASP A 140 -8.28 -20.43 0.62
N GLU A 141 -9.19 -19.47 0.81
CA GLU A 141 -10.21 -19.53 1.85
C GLU A 141 -11.18 -20.70 1.64
N LYS A 142 -11.61 -20.95 0.39
CA LYS A 142 -12.47 -22.10 0.05
C LYS A 142 -11.76 -23.44 0.22
N ASN A 143 -10.47 -23.48 -0.03
CA ASN A 143 -9.64 -24.68 0.08
C ASN A 143 -9.11 -24.92 1.50
N GLU A 144 -9.42 -24.05 2.46
CA GLU A 144 -8.95 -24.12 3.86
C GLU A 144 -7.43 -24.29 3.98
N THR A 145 -6.65 -23.64 3.10
CA THR A 145 -5.17 -23.79 3.05
C THR A 145 -4.47 -23.14 4.25
N LEU A 146 -5.10 -22.13 4.85
CA LEU A 146 -4.64 -21.39 6.01
C LEU A 146 -5.64 -21.50 7.15
N THR A 147 -5.15 -21.36 8.38
CA THR A 147 -6.03 -21.29 9.54
C THR A 147 -6.90 -20.03 9.47
N LYS A 148 -8.12 -20.12 9.99
CA LYS A 148 -9.08 -18.99 9.98
C LYS A 148 -8.49 -17.68 10.51
N PRO A 149 -7.71 -17.64 11.61
CA PRO A 149 -7.11 -16.39 12.09
C PRO A 149 -6.11 -15.77 11.11
N VAL A 150 -5.29 -16.59 10.44
CA VAL A 150 -4.30 -16.11 9.46
C VAL A 150 -5.01 -15.53 8.24
N MET A 151 -6.06 -16.21 7.77
CA MET A 151 -6.88 -15.74 6.66
C MET A 151 -7.60 -14.43 6.99
N GLN A 152 -8.08 -14.26 8.23
CA GLN A 152 -8.68 -13.01 8.70
C GLN A 152 -7.70 -11.83 8.66
N ILE A 153 -6.44 -12.02 9.09
CA ILE A 153 -5.40 -10.97 9.02
C ILE A 153 -5.15 -10.56 7.56
N LEU A 154 -5.02 -11.54 6.67
CA LEU A 154 -4.81 -11.30 5.23
C LEU A 154 -5.95 -10.49 4.61
N TRP A 155 -7.20 -10.89 4.86
CA TRP A 155 -8.37 -10.17 4.38
C TRP A 155 -8.47 -8.77 4.95
N HIS A 156 -8.14 -8.59 6.24
CA HIS A 156 -8.12 -7.26 6.86
C HIS A 156 -7.11 -6.34 6.16
N LYS A 157 -5.86 -6.79 6.00
CA LYS A 157 -4.80 -6.05 5.30
C LYS A 157 -5.18 -5.74 3.84
N PHE A 158 -5.75 -6.72 3.14
CA PHE A 158 -6.22 -6.52 1.78
C PHE A 158 -7.34 -5.46 1.69
N ARG A 159 -8.31 -5.50 2.59
CA ARG A 159 -9.39 -4.50 2.64
C ARG A 159 -8.86 -3.10 2.96
N GLN A 160 -7.91 -2.98 3.88
CA GLN A 160 -7.24 -1.70 4.15
C GLN A 160 -6.59 -1.16 2.88
N CYS A 161 -5.86 -2.00 2.15
CA CYS A 161 -5.25 -1.65 0.87
C CYS A 161 -6.29 -1.22 -0.18
N GLU A 162 -7.40 -1.97 -0.34
CA GLU A 162 -8.52 -1.58 -1.22
C GLU A 162 -9.15 -0.24 -0.81
N THR A 163 -9.26 0.04 0.49
CA THR A 163 -9.79 1.31 0.99
C THR A 163 -8.87 2.48 0.64
N ILE A 164 -7.55 2.34 0.82
CA ILE A 164 -6.60 3.38 0.44
C ILE A 164 -6.64 3.59 -1.08
N TYR A 165 -6.67 2.52 -1.87
CA TYR A 165 -6.81 2.60 -3.33
C TYR A 165 -8.04 3.40 -3.76
N LYS A 166 -9.21 3.14 -3.16
CA LYS A 166 -10.43 3.88 -3.44
C LYS A 166 -10.29 5.35 -3.07
N ARG A 167 -9.75 5.65 -1.89
CA ARG A 167 -9.50 7.04 -1.47
C ARG A 167 -8.56 7.76 -2.45
N LEU A 168 -7.53 7.09 -2.95
CA LEU A 168 -6.62 7.66 -3.94
C LEU A 168 -7.35 7.98 -5.26
N LEU A 169 -8.20 7.08 -5.74
CA LEU A 169 -9.05 7.31 -6.93
C LEU A 169 -10.05 8.44 -6.68
N ASP A 170 -10.72 8.44 -5.54
CA ASP A 170 -11.67 9.47 -5.15
C ASP A 170 -10.95 10.83 -5.11
N THR A 171 -9.72 10.89 -4.59
CA THR A 171 -8.90 12.11 -4.61
C THR A 171 -8.55 12.57 -6.03
N ILE A 172 -8.36 11.66 -7.00
CA ILE A 172 -8.14 12.01 -8.42
C ILE A 172 -9.43 12.57 -9.03
N HIS A 173 -10.56 11.90 -8.79
CA HIS A 173 -11.85 12.31 -9.32
C HIS A 173 -12.40 13.57 -8.64
N GLU A 174 -12.04 13.79 -7.37
CA GLU A 174 -12.29 15.00 -6.58
C GLU A 174 -11.13 16.01 -6.70
N VAL A 175 -10.21 15.90 -7.69
CA VAL A 175 -9.25 16.99 -7.95
C VAL A 175 -10.03 18.21 -8.40
N SER A 176 -10.40 18.99 -7.39
CA SER A 176 -11.14 20.22 -7.47
C SER A 176 -10.50 21.13 -8.52
N PRO A 177 -11.27 21.85 -9.34
CA PRO A 177 -10.74 22.82 -10.29
C PRO A 177 -9.66 23.74 -9.68
N GLU A 178 -9.76 24.01 -8.38
CA GLU A 178 -8.83 24.76 -7.55
C GLU A 178 -7.39 24.22 -7.61
N LEU A 179 -7.16 22.90 -7.66
CA LEU A 179 -5.81 22.34 -7.71
C LEU A 179 -5.14 22.58 -9.07
N TYR A 180 -5.91 22.45 -10.17
CA TYR A 180 -5.42 22.82 -11.49
C TYR A 180 -5.14 24.32 -11.57
N GLN A 181 -5.98 25.16 -10.96
CA GLN A 181 -5.71 26.59 -10.86
C GLN A 181 -4.42 26.91 -10.09
N MET A 182 -4.16 26.23 -8.97
CA MET A 182 -2.90 26.39 -8.24
C MET A 182 -1.69 26.00 -9.10
N LYS A 183 -1.79 24.92 -9.88
CA LYS A 183 -0.72 24.50 -10.80
C LYS A 183 -0.51 25.50 -11.93
N LEU A 184 -1.56 25.94 -12.60
CA LEU A 184 -1.47 26.94 -13.66
C LEU A 184 -0.91 28.28 -13.13
N ALA A 185 -1.31 28.68 -11.93
CA ALA A 185 -0.76 29.87 -11.26
C ALA A 185 0.74 29.70 -10.95
N SER A 186 1.18 28.51 -10.55
CA SER A 186 2.61 28.23 -10.32
C SER A 186 3.44 28.35 -11.61
N ILE A 187 2.87 27.94 -12.75
CA ILE A 187 3.50 28.07 -14.07
C ILE A 187 3.48 29.53 -14.51
N GLU A 188 2.40 30.26 -14.29
CA GLU A 188 2.29 31.69 -14.59
C GLU A 188 3.33 32.51 -13.80
N ASN A 189 3.60 32.14 -12.55
CA ASN A 189 4.64 32.77 -11.72
C ASN A 189 6.07 32.57 -12.25
N LEU A 190 6.30 31.64 -13.18
CA LEU A 190 7.58 31.50 -13.87
C LEU A 190 7.77 32.55 -14.97
N ARG A 191 6.69 33.21 -15.42
CA ARG A 191 6.75 34.27 -16.42
C ARG A 191 7.23 35.57 -15.78
N LYS A 192 8.08 36.29 -16.50
CA LYS A 192 8.47 37.67 -16.18
C LYS A 192 7.96 38.57 -17.29
N ASP A 193 7.19 39.59 -16.95
CA ASP A 193 6.53 40.49 -17.90
C ASP A 193 5.74 39.74 -19.00
N GLY A 194 5.06 38.66 -18.60
CA GLY A 194 4.28 37.81 -19.50
C GLY A 194 5.10 36.88 -20.40
N LYS A 195 6.40 36.69 -20.14
CA LYS A 195 7.29 35.85 -20.97
C LYS A 195 8.03 34.81 -20.13
N PHE A 196 8.21 33.59 -20.66
CA PHE A 196 9.16 32.65 -20.08
C PHE A 196 10.55 33.04 -20.54
N LEU A 197 11.52 32.99 -19.63
CA LEU A 197 12.91 33.32 -19.91
C LEU A 197 13.77 32.10 -19.62
N ASP A 198 14.78 31.87 -20.44
CA ASP A 198 15.78 30.83 -20.19
C ASP A 198 16.79 31.26 -19.10
N ALA A 199 17.79 30.41 -18.84
CA ALA A 199 18.83 30.68 -17.85
C ALA A 199 19.69 31.93 -18.14
N ARG A 200 19.64 32.46 -19.37
CA ARG A 200 20.36 33.66 -19.82
C ARG A 200 19.49 34.91 -19.79
N GLY A 201 18.18 34.77 -19.57
CA GLY A 201 17.22 35.87 -19.57
C GLY A 201 16.64 36.17 -20.94
N ASP A 202 16.87 35.30 -21.93
CA ASP A 202 16.37 35.44 -23.30
C ASP A 202 15.04 34.69 -23.46
N ILE A 203 14.24 35.09 -24.46
CA ILE A 203 13.00 34.39 -24.81
C ILE A 203 13.36 33.08 -25.54
N PRO A 204 13.01 31.91 -25.01
CA PRO A 204 13.33 30.65 -25.63
C PRO A 204 12.50 30.41 -26.90
N GLU A 205 13.07 29.63 -27.82
CA GLU A 205 12.34 29.12 -28.98
C GLU A 205 11.17 28.23 -28.51
N GLY A 206 9.97 28.47 -29.03
CA GLY A 206 8.75 27.79 -28.58
C GLY A 206 7.91 28.55 -27.54
N GLN A 207 8.34 29.75 -27.10
CA GLN A 207 7.57 30.61 -26.19
C GLN A 207 6.09 30.75 -26.58
N ALA A 208 5.82 30.99 -27.88
CA ALA A 208 4.46 31.21 -28.37
C ALA A 208 3.57 29.96 -28.19
N LEU A 209 4.15 28.76 -28.37
CA LEU A 209 3.44 27.51 -28.16
C LEU A 209 3.12 27.31 -26.68
N CYS A 210 4.10 27.53 -25.79
CA CYS A 210 3.89 27.41 -24.34
C CYS A 210 2.84 28.40 -23.81
N VAL A 211 2.82 29.64 -24.30
CA VAL A 211 1.81 30.63 -23.90
C VAL A 211 0.42 30.21 -24.40
N ASN A 212 0.31 29.78 -25.66
CA ASN A 212 -0.96 29.34 -26.23
C ASN A 212 -1.51 28.13 -25.47
N THR A 213 -0.70 27.09 -25.23
CA THR A 213 -1.11 25.93 -24.45
C THR A 213 -1.52 26.32 -23.02
N LEU A 214 -0.86 27.31 -22.41
CA LEU A 214 -1.25 27.79 -21.08
C LEU A 214 -2.61 28.49 -21.10
N GLU A 215 -2.88 29.31 -22.12
CA GLU A 215 -4.18 29.94 -22.35
C GLU A 215 -5.28 28.89 -22.58
N GLU A 216 -5.03 27.88 -23.41
CA GLU A 216 -5.93 26.74 -23.62
C GLU A 216 -6.23 26.01 -22.31
N CYS A 217 -5.22 25.77 -21.46
CA CYS A 217 -5.45 25.17 -20.15
C CYS A 217 -6.35 26.04 -19.24
N TYR A 218 -6.18 27.36 -19.23
CA TYR A 218 -7.06 28.25 -18.46
C TYR A 218 -8.49 28.26 -19.01
N GLN A 219 -8.67 28.18 -20.33
CA GLN A 219 -9.99 28.08 -20.94
C GLN A 219 -10.69 26.77 -20.55
N LEU A 220 -10.02 25.63 -20.64
CA LEU A 220 -10.56 24.34 -20.21
C LEU A 220 -10.95 24.34 -18.73
N MET A 221 -10.18 25.06 -17.90
CA MET A 221 -10.50 25.23 -16.48
C MET A 221 -11.77 26.05 -16.22
N GLU A 222 -12.02 27.06 -17.05
CA GLU A 222 -13.24 27.86 -16.98
C GLU A 222 -14.46 27.07 -17.45
N GLU A 223 -14.29 26.27 -18.51
CA GLU A 223 -15.32 25.35 -19.00
C GLU A 223 -15.68 24.28 -17.96
N LEU A 224 -14.69 23.66 -17.30
CA LEU A 224 -14.92 22.68 -16.23
C LEU A 224 -15.67 23.26 -15.02
N ARG A 225 -15.39 24.52 -14.67
CA ARG A 225 -16.12 25.19 -13.58
C ARG A 225 -17.58 25.45 -13.93
N GLN A 226 -17.86 25.80 -15.18
CA GLN A 226 -19.22 26.03 -15.64
C GLN A 226 -20.04 24.73 -15.65
N THR A 227 -19.42 23.59 -15.98
CA THR A 227 -20.10 22.29 -15.92
C THR A 227 -20.39 21.83 -14.49
N ASP A 228 -19.47 22.06 -13.55
CA ASP A 228 -19.70 21.71 -12.14
C ASP A 228 -20.84 22.55 -11.53
N ASP A 229 -20.96 23.84 -11.91
CA ASP A 229 -22.04 24.73 -11.44
C ASP A 229 -23.43 24.37 -12.04
N GLU A 230 -23.48 23.71 -13.20
CA GLU A 230 -24.73 23.30 -13.87
C GLU A 230 -25.29 21.96 -13.34
N ASP A 231 -24.44 21.07 -12.83
CA ASP A 231 -24.85 19.76 -12.29
C ASP A 231 -25.41 19.84 -10.85
N ASP A 232 -25.26 20.98 -10.17
CA ASP A 232 -25.74 21.26 -8.80
C ASP A 232 -27.11 22.00 -8.74
N VAL A 233 -27.83 22.18 -9.86
CA VAL A 233 -29.16 22.85 -9.98
C VAL A 233 -30.29 21.89 -10.36
#